data_AF-A0AAJ0ULI3-F1
#
_entry.id   AF-A0AAJ0ULI3-F1
#
_cell.length_a   1.000
_cell.length_b   1.000
_cell.length_c   1.000
_cell.angle_alpha   90.00
_cell.angle_beta   90.00
_cell.angle_gamma   90.00
#
_symmetry.space_group_name_H-M   'P 1'
#
loop_
_entity.id
_entity.type
_entity.pdbx_description
1 polymer ?
#
loop_
_entity_poly.entity_id
_entity_poly.type
_entity_poly.pdbx_seq_one_letter_code
_entity_poly.pdbx_strand_id
1 'polypeptide(L)'
;MKAVLWTVFVLFALFAAVFLIVQGYRMDRDIDSLIDRAQVAADRDDMLKYVNQLKTNMEHWGMTEGHTALIFKNPRNDMALHYEAVKKIIERLEAIKELPKNETGYQVALNDLRGTIRELPNPAKGWLWVCYGWWFLLIGIVLLIAAVVAIREYLFD
;
A
#
# COMPACT_ATOMS: atom_id res chain seq x y z
N MET A 1 -31.87 22.00 -11.09
CA MET A 1 -31.00 21.86 -9.89
C MET A 1 -30.97 20.43 -9.33
N LYS A 2 -32.11 19.73 -9.22
CA LYS A 2 -32.22 18.39 -8.61
C LYS A 2 -31.51 17.28 -9.41
N ALA A 3 -31.76 17.20 -10.72
CA ALA A 3 -31.02 16.31 -11.62
C ALA A 3 -29.52 16.59 -11.60
N VAL A 4 -29.12 17.86 -11.40
CA VAL A 4 -27.71 18.28 -11.34
C VAL A 4 -27.02 17.66 -10.11
N LEU A 5 -27.63 17.67 -8.93
CA LEU A 5 -27.02 17.10 -7.71
C LEU A 5 -26.82 15.58 -7.81
N TRP A 6 -27.81 14.86 -8.36
CA TRP A 6 -27.66 13.43 -8.63
C TRP A 6 -26.58 13.13 -9.66
N THR A 7 -26.57 13.88 -10.77
CA THR A 7 -25.52 13.74 -11.78
C THR A 7 -24.15 14.01 -11.17
N VAL A 8 -23.99 15.05 -10.35
CA VAL A 8 -22.74 15.35 -9.65
C VAL A 8 -22.32 14.21 -8.73
N PHE A 9 -23.23 13.65 -7.93
CA PHE A 9 -22.94 12.51 -7.07
C PHE A 9 -22.47 11.29 -7.86
N VAL A 10 -23.18 10.94 -8.94
CA VAL A 10 -22.83 9.79 -9.79
C VAL A 10 -21.48 9.99 -10.48
N LEU A 11 -21.22 11.19 -11.01
CA LEU A 11 -19.93 11.51 -11.63
C LEU A 11 -18.79 11.45 -10.61
N PHE A 12 -19.01 11.96 -9.40
CA PHE A 12 -18.05 11.86 -8.32
C PHE A 12 -17.77 10.40 -7.94
N ALA A 13 -18.80 9.58 -7.78
CA ALA A 13 -18.66 8.16 -7.44
C ALA A 13 -17.89 7.39 -8.52
N LEU A 14 -18.18 7.65 -9.80
CA LEU A 14 -17.45 7.08 -10.93
C LEU A 14 -15.97 7.51 -10.91
N PHE A 15 -15.72 8.81 -10.72
CA PHE A 15 -14.37 9.34 -10.62
C PHE A 15 -13.59 8.71 -9.46
N ALA A 16 -14.18 8.67 -8.26
CA ALA A 16 -13.56 8.09 -7.08
C ALA A 16 -13.25 6.60 -7.28
N ALA A 17 -14.16 5.83 -7.89
CA ALA A 17 -13.96 4.43 -8.19
C ALA A 17 -12.78 4.21 -9.16
N VAL A 18 -12.76 4.92 -10.29
CA VAL A 18 -11.66 4.83 -11.26
C VAL A 18 -10.34 5.26 -10.63
N PHE A 19 -10.33 6.36 -9.87
CA PHE A 19 -9.14 6.84 -9.19
C PHE A 19 -8.60 5.80 -8.21
N LEU A 20 -9.44 5.25 -7.33
CA LEU A 20 -9.03 4.25 -6.33
C LEU A 20 -8.53 2.95 -6.99
N ILE A 21 -9.15 2.50 -8.08
CA ILE A 21 -8.68 1.33 -8.84
C ILE A 21 -7.28 1.60 -9.42
N VAL A 22 -7.10 2.75 -10.08
CA VAL A 22 -5.82 3.11 -10.71
C VAL A 22 -4.72 3.25 -9.66
N GLN A 23 -4.97 3.97 -8.58
CA GLN A 23 -3.97 4.14 -7.51
C GLN A 23 -3.71 2.84 -6.77
N GLY A 24 -4.75 2.05 -6.50
CA GLY A 24 -4.62 0.74 -5.87
C GLY A 24 -3.77 -0.21 -6.69
N TYR A 25 -4.00 -0.29 -8.01
CA TYR A 25 -3.18 -1.10 -8.91
C TYR A 25 -1.72 -0.64 -8.95
N ARG A 26 -1.48 0.68 -9.06
CA ARG A 26 -0.11 1.21 -9.07
C ARG A 26 0.63 0.89 -7.78
N MET A 27 -0.03 1.05 -6.64
CA MET A 27 0.57 0.82 -5.33
C MET A 27 0.80 -0.67 -5.05
N ASP A 28 -0.14 -1.54 -5.41
CA ASP A 28 0.02 -3.01 -5.33
C ASP A 28 1.22 -3.48 -6.16
N ARG A 29 1.32 -3.01 -7.42
CA ARG A 29 2.47 -3.29 -8.28
C ARG A 29 3.78 -2.76 -7.70
N ASP A 30 3.78 -1.52 -7.20
CA ASP A 30 5.01 -0.85 -6.78
C ASP A 30 5.49 -1.29 -5.39
N ILE A 31 4.62 -1.92 -4.57
CA ILE A 31 4.93 -2.28 -3.19
C ILE A 31 4.72 -3.78 -2.96
N ASP A 32 3.47 -4.23 -2.88
CA ASP A 32 3.12 -5.60 -2.49
C ASP A 32 3.75 -6.63 -3.44
N SER A 33 3.70 -6.38 -4.76
CA SER A 33 4.27 -7.30 -5.75
C SER A 33 5.80 -7.40 -5.68
N LEU A 34 6.50 -6.39 -5.15
CA LEU A 34 7.95 -6.46 -4.93
C LEU A 34 8.30 -7.26 -3.67
N ILE A 35 7.46 -7.22 -2.64
CA ILE A 35 7.58 -8.10 -1.46
C ILE A 35 7.46 -9.56 -1.90
N ASP A 36 6.42 -9.88 -2.68
CA ASP A 36 6.18 -11.23 -3.20
C ASP A 36 7.35 -11.72 -4.05
N ARG A 37 7.87 -10.88 -4.95
CA ARG A 37 9.02 -11.22 -5.81
C ARG A 37 10.31 -11.42 -5.01
N ALA A 38 10.57 -10.56 -4.03
CA ALA A 38 11.74 -10.69 -3.16
C ALA A 38 11.69 -12.01 -2.37
N GLN A 39 10.51 -12.41 -1.89
CA GLN A 39 10.33 -13.66 -1.14
C GLN A 39 10.68 -14.91 -1.97
N VAL A 40 10.39 -14.91 -3.27
CA VAL A 40 10.62 -16.07 -4.16
C VAL A 40 11.91 -15.97 -4.98
N ALA A 41 12.68 -14.90 -4.82
CA ALA A 41 13.94 -14.70 -5.53
C ALA A 41 14.91 -15.86 -5.28
N ALA A 42 15.51 -16.41 -6.34
CA ALA A 42 16.35 -17.59 -6.27
C ALA A 42 17.71 -17.33 -5.61
N ASP A 43 18.23 -16.11 -5.74
CA ASP A 43 19.49 -15.69 -5.16
C ASP A 43 19.41 -14.31 -4.49
N ARG A 44 20.52 -13.94 -3.83
CA ARG A 44 20.69 -12.67 -3.14
C ARG A 44 20.59 -11.48 -4.09
N ASP A 45 21.15 -11.57 -5.28
CA ASP A 45 21.26 -10.43 -6.20
C ASP A 45 19.88 -9.98 -6.69
N ASP A 46 19.02 -10.94 -7.05
CA ASP A 46 17.63 -10.68 -7.39
C ASP A 46 16.82 -10.18 -6.20
N MET A 47 17.01 -10.78 -5.02
CA MET A 47 16.32 -10.35 -3.81
C MET A 47 16.68 -8.90 -3.46
N LEU A 48 17.97 -8.57 -3.47
CA LEU A 48 18.49 -7.24 -3.20
C LEU A 48 17.96 -6.21 -4.20
N LYS A 49 17.85 -6.57 -5.48
CA LYS A 49 17.23 -5.73 -6.50
C LYS A 49 15.77 -5.40 -6.15
N TYR A 50 14.96 -6.40 -5.83
CA TYR A 50 13.54 -6.18 -5.51
C TYR A 50 13.35 -5.39 -4.22
N VAL A 51 14.14 -5.67 -3.17
CA VAL A 51 14.04 -4.96 -1.89
C VAL A 51 14.53 -3.50 -2.00
N ASN A 52 15.57 -3.23 -2.79
CA ASN A 52 15.98 -1.84 -3.08
C ASN A 52 14.92 -1.06 -3.87
N GLN A 53 14.29 -1.72 -4.85
CA GLN A 53 13.19 -1.12 -5.60
C GLN A 53 11.98 -0.86 -4.69
N LEU A 54 11.66 -1.79 -3.78
CA LEU A 54 10.63 -1.63 -2.77
C LEU A 54 10.91 -0.42 -1.88
N LYS A 55 12.13 -0.30 -1.35
CA LYS A 55 12.56 0.86 -0.54
C LYS A 55 12.35 2.18 -1.28
N THR A 56 12.81 2.26 -2.53
CA THR A 56 12.67 3.46 -3.38
C THR A 56 11.20 3.79 -3.64
N ASN A 57 10.37 2.78 -3.90
CA ASN A 57 8.94 2.98 -4.12
C ASN A 57 8.21 3.39 -2.84
N MET A 58 8.62 2.86 -1.68
CA MET A 58 8.08 3.31 -0.39
C MET A 58 8.35 4.80 -0.17
N GLU A 59 9.57 5.28 -0.47
CA GLU A 59 9.90 6.70 -0.42
C GLU A 59 9.03 7.52 -1.39
N HIS A 60 8.86 7.04 -2.62
CA HIS A 60 8.02 7.69 -3.63
C HIS A 60 6.56 7.83 -3.18
N TRP A 61 6.00 6.80 -2.55
CA TRP A 61 4.62 6.79 -2.04
C TRP A 61 4.46 7.44 -0.65
N GLY A 62 5.54 7.96 -0.06
CA GLY A 62 5.54 8.54 1.29
C GLY A 62 5.36 7.51 2.41
N MET A 63 5.59 6.23 2.14
CA MET A 63 5.48 5.10 3.06
C MET A 63 6.70 4.95 3.97
N THR A 64 7.31 6.06 4.41
CA THR A 64 8.49 6.08 5.28
C THR A 64 8.13 6.33 6.75
N GLU A 65 6.92 6.82 7.00
CA GLU A 65 6.39 7.15 8.31
C GLU A 65 4.85 7.09 8.31
N GLY A 66 4.21 7.27 9.45
CA GLY A 66 2.75 7.23 9.56
C GLY A 66 2.20 5.81 9.71
N HIS A 67 0.87 5.67 9.55
CA HIS A 67 0.19 4.39 9.77
C HIS A 67 -0.78 4.05 8.64
N THR A 68 -0.92 2.77 8.30
CA THR A 68 -1.91 2.27 7.32
C THR A 68 -3.32 2.09 7.92
N ALA A 69 -3.56 2.65 9.11
CA ALA A 69 -4.86 2.69 9.77
C ALA A 69 -5.16 4.08 10.36
N LEU A 70 -6.42 4.50 10.30
CA LEU A 70 -6.86 5.79 10.84
C LEU A 70 -7.02 5.78 12.37
N ILE A 71 -7.58 4.71 12.91
CA ILE A 71 -8.01 4.63 14.32
C ILE A 71 -7.14 3.63 15.09
N PHE A 72 -7.16 2.36 14.68
CA PHE A 72 -6.48 1.27 15.40
C PHE A 72 -5.00 1.15 14.98
N LYS A 73 -4.19 2.07 15.47
CA LYS A 73 -2.74 2.11 15.24
C LYS A 73 -2.02 1.06 16.10
N ASN A 74 -1.10 0.32 15.50
CA ASN A 74 -0.28 -0.69 16.15
C ASN A 74 1.01 -0.92 15.36
N PRO A 75 2.01 -1.63 15.91
CA PRO A 75 3.28 -1.84 15.22
C PRO A 75 3.19 -2.52 13.85
N ARG A 76 2.13 -3.31 13.58
CA ARG A 76 1.91 -3.99 12.29
C ARG A 76 1.40 -3.04 11.19
N ASN A 77 0.95 -1.84 11.54
CA ASN A 77 0.54 -0.84 10.57
C ASN A 77 1.37 0.43 10.63
N ASP A 78 2.50 0.42 11.35
CA ASP A 78 3.45 1.52 11.42
C ASP A 78 4.45 1.45 10.25
N MET A 79 4.39 2.45 9.36
CA MET A 79 5.23 2.47 8.16
C MET A 79 6.69 2.82 8.45
N ALA A 80 6.99 3.50 9.56
CA ALA A 80 8.38 3.72 9.96
C ALA A 80 9.05 2.40 10.33
N LEU A 81 8.33 1.54 11.07
CA LEU A 81 8.83 0.20 11.41
C LEU A 81 8.98 -0.68 10.17
N HIS A 82 8.05 -0.62 9.23
CA HIS A 82 8.13 -1.39 7.98
C HIS A 82 9.31 -0.93 7.11
N TYR A 83 9.47 0.39 6.95
CA TYR A 83 10.56 0.96 6.17
C TYR A 83 11.93 0.64 6.81
N GLU A 84 12.02 0.68 8.14
CA GLU A 84 13.20 0.24 8.87
C GLU A 84 13.50 -1.25 8.68
N ALA A 85 12.47 -2.11 8.70
CA ALA A 85 12.64 -3.54 8.44
C ALA A 85 13.18 -3.79 7.02
N VAL A 86 12.69 -3.07 6.01
CA VAL A 86 13.18 -3.13 4.63
C VAL A 86 14.67 -2.74 4.55
N LYS A 87 15.09 -1.66 5.21
CA LYS A 87 16.51 -1.26 5.25
C LYS A 87 17.39 -2.33 5.91
N LYS A 88 16.95 -2.91 7.03
CA LYS A 88 17.67 -3.99 7.71
C LYS A 88 17.80 -5.24 6.83
N ILE A 89 16.78 -5.57 6.03
CA ILE A 89 16.86 -6.68 5.07
C ILE A 89 17.94 -6.40 4.02
N ILE A 90 18.03 -5.18 3.50
CA ILE A 90 19.09 -4.77 2.56
C ILE A 90 20.48 -4.92 3.20
N GLU A 91 20.66 -4.42 4.42
CA GLU A 91 21.94 -4.54 5.13
C GLU A 91 22.36 -6.01 5.32
N ARG A 92 21.40 -6.87 5.68
CA ARG A 92 21.66 -8.32 5.85
C ARG A 92 21.97 -9.00 4.53
N LEU A 93 21.31 -8.60 3.43
CA LEU A 93 21.61 -9.10 2.09
C LEU A 93 23.03 -8.72 1.66
N GLU A 94 23.47 -7.50 1.94
CA GLU A 94 24.84 -7.06 1.68
C GLU A 94 25.86 -7.80 2.58
N ALA A 95 25.52 -8.08 3.85
CA ALA A 95 26.41 -8.79 4.76
C ALA A 95 26.71 -10.24 4.32
N ILE A 96 25.75 -10.91 3.66
CA ILE A 96 25.96 -12.27 3.13
C ILE A 96 26.63 -12.27 1.76
N LYS A 97 27.10 -11.11 1.27
CA LYS A 97 27.67 -10.99 -0.07
C LYS A 97 28.91 -11.85 -0.29
N GLU A 98 29.73 -11.94 0.74
CA GLU A 98 31.03 -12.61 0.75
C GLU A 98 30.91 -14.12 0.98
N LEU A 99 29.72 -14.63 1.31
CA LEU A 99 29.49 -16.07 1.50
C LEU A 99 29.45 -16.79 0.14
N PRO A 100 30.22 -17.88 -0.05
CA PRO A 100 30.15 -18.67 -1.28
C PRO A 100 28.74 -19.26 -1.50
N LYS A 101 28.19 -19.08 -2.71
CA LYS A 101 26.81 -19.48 -3.05
C LYS A 101 26.55 -20.99 -2.89
N ASN A 102 27.60 -21.81 -2.94
CA ASN A 102 27.57 -23.26 -2.81
C ASN A 102 27.62 -23.75 -1.34
N GLU A 103 27.82 -22.85 -0.38
CA GLU A 103 27.80 -23.21 1.03
C GLU A 103 26.39 -23.26 1.60
N THR A 104 26.16 -24.23 2.48
CA THR A 104 24.91 -24.35 3.25
C THR A 104 24.59 -23.07 4.01
N GLY A 105 25.61 -22.37 4.52
CA GLY A 105 25.45 -21.11 5.25
C GLY A 105 24.78 -20.01 4.42
N TYR A 106 25.15 -19.88 3.15
CA TYR A 106 24.52 -18.92 2.24
C TYR A 106 23.03 -19.24 2.04
N GLN A 107 22.69 -20.51 1.80
CA GLN A 107 21.30 -20.93 1.57
C GLN A 107 20.44 -20.78 2.83
N VAL A 108 20.99 -21.09 4.01
CA VAL A 108 20.29 -20.89 5.30
C VAL A 108 20.02 -19.41 5.55
N ALA A 109 21.02 -18.55 5.34
CA ALA A 109 20.86 -17.11 5.53
C ALA A 109 19.84 -16.50 4.55
N LEU A 110 19.87 -16.94 3.28
CA LEU A 110 18.91 -16.50 2.28
C LEU A 110 17.48 -16.97 2.63
N ASN A 111 17.30 -18.19 3.12
CA ASN A 111 16.00 -18.70 3.55
C ASN A 111 15.44 -17.95 4.77
N ASP A 112 16.29 -17.57 5.72
CA ASP A 112 15.88 -16.74 6.85
C ASP A 112 15.40 -15.35 6.39
N LEU A 113 16.09 -14.75 5.42
CA LEU A 113 15.68 -13.48 4.81
C LEU A 113 14.35 -13.60 4.06
N ARG A 114 14.12 -14.70 3.31
CA ARG A 114 12.81 -14.98 2.70
C ARG A 114 11.71 -15.09 3.76
N GLY A 115 12.00 -15.73 4.89
CA GLY A 115 11.09 -15.81 6.03
C GLY A 115 10.76 -14.42 6.59
N THR A 116 11.77 -13.59 6.78
CA THR A 116 11.60 -12.21 7.26
C THR A 116 10.75 -11.37 6.29
N ILE A 117 11.02 -11.47 4.99
CA ILE A 117 10.25 -10.76 3.94
C ILE A 117 8.79 -11.21 3.93
N ARG A 118 8.53 -12.51 4.08
CA ARG A 118 7.16 -13.06 4.10
C ARG A 118 6.30 -12.50 5.24
N GLU A 119 6.92 -12.17 6.36
CA GLU A 119 6.23 -11.60 7.52
C GLU A 119 6.05 -10.08 7.39
N LEU A 120 6.61 -9.43 6.36
CA LEU A 120 6.33 -8.03 6.11
C LEU A 120 4.85 -7.85 5.75
N PRO A 121 4.13 -6.92 6.38
CA PRO A 121 2.74 -6.67 6.02
C PRO A 121 2.67 -5.99 4.66
N ASN A 122 1.68 -6.36 3.86
CA ASN A 122 1.34 -5.70 2.59
C ASN A 122 0.63 -4.36 2.88
N PRO A 123 1.30 -3.21 2.77
CA PRO A 123 0.75 -1.95 3.26
C PRO A 123 -0.12 -1.23 2.22
N ALA A 124 -0.07 -1.61 0.93
CA ALA A 124 -0.64 -0.84 -0.17
C ALA A 124 -2.14 -0.51 0.04
N LYS A 125 -2.95 -1.52 0.38
CA LYS A 125 -4.40 -1.33 0.57
C LYS A 125 -4.72 -0.39 1.74
N GLY A 126 -4.05 -0.59 2.88
CA GLY A 126 -4.27 0.25 4.06
C GLY A 126 -3.76 1.68 3.86
N TRP A 127 -2.64 1.84 3.15
CA TRP A 127 -2.11 3.16 2.80
C TRP A 127 -3.03 3.92 1.85
N LEU A 128 -3.54 3.25 0.80
CA LEU A 128 -4.52 3.81 -0.13
C LEU A 128 -5.78 4.31 0.62
N TRP A 129 -6.25 3.53 1.59
CA TRP A 129 -7.37 3.91 2.44
C TRP A 129 -7.08 5.17 3.25
N VAL A 130 -5.92 5.25 3.91
CA VAL A 130 -5.52 6.38 4.76
C VAL A 130 -5.23 7.65 3.95
N CYS A 131 -4.63 7.53 2.77
CA CYS A 131 -4.31 8.71 1.95
C CYS A 131 -5.53 9.25 1.20
N TYR A 132 -6.42 8.38 0.71
CA TYR A 132 -7.47 8.77 -0.23
C TYR A 132 -8.85 8.22 0.14
N GLY A 133 -8.94 6.95 0.50
CA GLY A 133 -10.22 6.24 0.64
C GLY A 133 -11.21 6.90 1.59
N TRP A 134 -10.74 7.34 2.76
CA TRP A 134 -11.62 7.96 3.75
C TRP A 134 -12.12 9.35 3.36
N TRP A 135 -11.31 10.13 2.63
CA TRP A 135 -11.74 11.42 2.08
C TRP A 135 -12.84 11.24 1.04
N PHE A 136 -12.67 10.28 0.13
CA PHE A 136 -13.72 9.95 -0.85
C PHE A 136 -15.01 9.49 -0.17
N LEU A 137 -14.90 8.71 0.91
CA LEU A 137 -16.06 8.31 1.70
C LEU A 137 -16.78 9.53 2.29
N LEU A 138 -16.06 10.45 2.95
CA LEU A 138 -16.67 11.64 3.56
C LEU A 138 -17.36 12.53 2.54
N ILE A 139 -16.68 12.84 1.42
CA ILE A 139 -17.25 13.67 0.36
C ILE A 139 -18.47 12.97 -0.26
N GLY A 140 -18.38 11.66 -0.48
CA GLY A 140 -19.48 10.85 -0.97
C GLY A 140 -20.72 10.90 -0.06
N ILE A 141 -20.52 10.81 1.26
CA ILE A 141 -21.61 10.94 2.24
C ILE A 141 -22.26 12.32 2.15
N VAL A 142 -21.47 13.40 2.10
CA VAL A 142 -22.00 14.77 2.02
C VAL A 142 -22.82 14.96 0.74
N LEU A 143 -22.30 14.51 -0.41
CA LEU A 143 -22.99 14.60 -1.69
C LEU A 143 -24.28 13.76 -1.71
N LEU A 144 -24.25 12.57 -1.12
CA LEU A 144 -25.41 11.70 -1.01
C LEU A 144 -26.52 12.35 -0.16
N ILE A 145 -26.16 12.90 1.01
CA ILE A 145 -27.11 13.60 1.88
C ILE A 145 -27.74 14.77 1.12
N ALA A 146 -26.93 15.59 0.45
CA ALA A 146 -27.43 16.72 -0.34
C ALA A 146 -28.39 16.28 -1.46
N ALA A 147 -28.06 15.19 -2.16
CA ALA A 147 -28.92 14.63 -3.21
C ALA A 147 -30.25 14.10 -2.66
N VAL A 148 -30.24 13.45 -1.50
CA VAL A 148 -31.45 12.93 -0.83
C VAL A 148 -32.34 14.06 -0.33
N VAL A 149 -31.78 15.08 0.32
CA VAL A 149 -32.53 16.25 0.79
C VAL A 149 -33.22 16.95 -0.38
N ALA A 150 -32.51 17.14 -1.49
CA ALA A 150 -33.06 17.77 -2.70
C ALA A 150 -34.18 16.95 -3.37
N ILE A 151 -34.19 15.61 -3.24
CA ILE A 151 -35.33 14.78 -3.65
C ILE A 151 -36.50 14.93 -2.67
N ARG A 152 -36.23 14.94 -1.37
CA ARG A 152 -37.31 15.04 -0.37
C ARG A 152 -38.11 16.33 -0.55
N GLU A 153 -37.45 17.47 -0.70
CA GLU A 153 -38.06 18.78 -1.04
C GLU A 153 -38.73 18.81 -2.42
N TYR A 154 -38.71 17.72 -3.20
CA TYR A 154 -39.47 17.59 -4.44
C TYR A 154 -40.73 16.76 -4.28
N LEU A 155 -40.69 15.76 -3.41
CA LEU A 155 -41.81 14.83 -3.25
C LEU A 155 -42.86 15.35 -2.26
N PHE A 156 -42.49 16.30 -1.41
CA PHE A 156 -43.32 16.79 -0.31
C PHE A 156 -43.64 18.30 -0.37
N ASP A 157 -43.12 19.01 -1.38
CA ASP A 157 -43.53 20.37 -1.77
C ASP A 157 -44.26 20.30 -3.12
#